data_AF-A0A9C9CCM1-F1
#
_entry.id   AF-A0A9C9CCM1-F1
#
_cell.length_a   1.000
_cell.length_b   1.000
_cell.length_c   1.000
_cell.angle_alpha   90.00
_cell.angle_beta   90.00
_cell.angle_gamma   90.00
#
_symmetry.space_group_name_H-M   'P 1'
#
loop_
_entity.id
_entity.type
_entity.pdbx_description
1 polymer ?
#
loop_
_entity_poly.entity_id
_entity_poly.type
_entity_poly.pdbx_seq_one_letter_code
_entity_poly.pdbx_strand_id
1 'polypeptide(L)'
;MQLMADFFQNDACRVAQGLLGKVIRRRVQTPNGAYWLAARIIETEAYYLDERGSHASLGYTEKRRALFMPAGTIYMYYARGGDSLNISTQGEGNAVLIKAAFP
;
A
#
# COMPACT_ATOMS: atom_id res chain seq x y z
N MET A 1 -6.25 -8.79 -14.59
CA MET A 1 -6.88 -7.46 -14.67
C MET A 1 -6.25 -6.54 -13.64
N GLN A 2 -6.04 -5.26 -13.95
CA GLN A 2 -5.55 -4.28 -12.97
C GLN A 2 -6.66 -3.98 -11.96
N LEU A 3 -6.30 -3.82 -10.69
CA LEU A 3 -7.25 -3.40 -9.66
C LEU A 3 -7.59 -1.93 -9.88
N MET A 4 -8.89 -1.60 -9.84
CA MET A 4 -9.40 -0.24 -10.03
C MET A 4 -9.46 0.50 -8.69
N ALA A 5 -9.61 1.83 -8.73
CA ALA A 5 -9.71 2.65 -7.52
C ALA A 5 -10.80 2.15 -6.55
N ASP A 6 -11.94 1.70 -7.09
CA ASP A 6 -13.07 1.15 -6.32
C ASP A 6 -12.68 -0.05 -5.45
N PHE A 7 -11.65 -0.82 -5.83
CA PHE A 7 -11.14 -1.90 -4.97
C PHE A 7 -10.57 -1.33 -3.66
N PHE A 8 -9.80 -0.25 -3.75
CA PHE A 8 -9.17 0.39 -2.58
C PHE A 8 -10.13 1.29 -1.80
N GLN A 9 -11.20 1.76 -2.45
CA GLN A 9 -12.29 2.51 -1.82
C GLN A 9 -13.19 1.59 -0.97
N ASN A 10 -12.58 0.83 -0.07
CA ASN A 10 -13.22 -0.06 0.89
C ASN A 10 -12.48 0.02 2.23
N ASP A 11 -13.11 -0.54 3.25
CA ASP A 11 -12.54 -0.77 4.58
C ASP A 11 -11.12 -1.39 4.52
N ALA A 12 -10.19 -0.89 5.34
CA ALA A 12 -8.78 -1.29 5.31
C ALA A 12 -8.59 -2.80 5.52
N CYS A 13 -9.36 -3.43 6.43
CA CYS A 13 -9.28 -4.86 6.66
C CYS A 13 -9.75 -5.66 5.43
N ARG A 14 -10.84 -5.23 4.78
CA ARG A 14 -11.31 -5.85 3.53
C ARG A 14 -10.29 -5.72 2.41
N VAL A 15 -9.68 -4.55 2.25
CA VAL A 15 -8.63 -4.34 1.24
C VAL A 15 -7.42 -5.23 1.54
N ALA A 16 -6.97 -5.29 2.79
CA ALA A 16 -5.83 -6.13 3.20
C ALA A 16 -6.04 -7.60 2.85
N GLN A 17 -7.21 -8.15 3.20
CA GLN A 17 -7.59 -9.52 2.86
C GLN A 17 -7.72 -9.73 1.33
N GLY A 18 -8.34 -8.77 0.63
CA GLY A 18 -8.56 -8.85 -0.82
C GLY A 18 -7.27 -8.80 -1.64
N LEU A 19 -6.21 -8.19 -1.09
CA LEU A 19 -4.88 -8.11 -1.70
C LEU A 19 -4.11 -9.42 -1.63
N LEU A 20 -4.40 -10.31 -0.67
CA LEU A 20 -3.75 -11.61 -0.59
C LEU A 20 -3.99 -12.42 -1.88
N GLY A 21 -2.91 -12.98 -2.43
CA GLY A 21 -2.91 -13.69 -3.70
C GLY A 21 -2.94 -12.81 -4.95
N LYS A 22 -3.08 -11.48 -4.83
CA LYS A 22 -2.95 -10.54 -5.96
C LYS A 22 -1.47 -10.36 -6.30
N VAL A 23 -1.20 -9.86 -7.51
CA VAL A 23 0.17 -9.69 -8.02
C VAL A 23 0.49 -8.19 -8.11
N ILE A 24 1.51 -7.74 -7.38
CA ILE A 24 2.11 -6.43 -7.59
C ILE A 24 3.08 -6.52 -8.77
N ARG A 25 3.05 -5.52 -9.66
CA ARG A 25 3.91 -5.48 -10.85
C ARG A 25 4.58 -4.13 -10.99
N ARG A 26 5.86 -4.14 -11.35
CA ARG A 26 6.63 -2.93 -11.67
C ARG A 26 7.27 -3.10 -13.03
N ARG A 27 6.97 -2.18 -13.95
CA ARG A 27 7.70 -2.09 -15.21
C ARG A 27 9.04 -1.40 -14.95
N VAL A 28 10.13 -2.05 -15.35
CA VAL A 28 11.49 -1.55 -15.20
C VAL A 28 12.12 -1.46 -16.59
N GLN A 29 12.74 -0.31 -16.87
CA GLN A 29 13.54 -0.12 -18.08
C GLN A 29 14.99 -0.52 -17.77
N THR A 30 15.59 -1.33 -18.64
CA THR A 30 17.01 -1.69 -18.58
C THR A 30 17.66 -1.40 -19.95
N PRO A 31 19.00 -1.46 -20.06
CA PRO A 31 19.68 -1.33 -21.34
C PRO A 31 19.21 -2.36 -22.39
N ASN A 32 18.70 -3.52 -21.95
CA ASN A 32 18.27 -4.61 -22.84
C ASN A 32 16.76 -4.58 -23.16
N GLY A 33 16.02 -3.59 -22.64
CA GLY A 33 14.58 -3.42 -22.90
C GLY A 33 13.73 -3.19 -21.65
N ALA A 34 12.41 -3.26 -21.81
CA ALA A 34 11.46 -3.09 -20.72
C ALA A 34 10.98 -4.46 -20.20
N TYR A 35 11.11 -4.68 -18.90
CA TYR A 35 10.71 -5.92 -18.24
C TYR A 35 9.65 -5.64 -17.17
N TRP A 36 8.82 -6.63 -16.89
CA TRP A 36 7.90 -6.61 -15.76
C TRP A 36 8.46 -7.45 -14.62
N LEU A 37 8.75 -6.80 -13.50
CA LEU A 37 8.89 -7.50 -12.22
C LEU A 37 7.47 -7.79 -11.70
N ALA A 38 7.29 -8.97 -11.14
CA ALA A 38 6.04 -9.42 -10.55
C ALA A 38 6.31 -10.15 -9.25
N ALA A 39 5.43 -9.99 -8.28
CA ALA A 39 5.43 -10.79 -7.05
C ALA A 39 4.00 -10.94 -6.55
N ARG A 40 3.63 -12.13 -6.09
CA ARG A 40 2.32 -12.41 -5.48
C ARG A 40 2.33 -11.97 -4.02
N ILE A 41 1.44 -11.09 -3.63
CA ILE A 41 1.28 -10.62 -2.26
C ILE A 41 0.84 -11.79 -1.37
N ILE A 42 1.59 -12.04 -0.30
CA ILE A 42 1.33 -13.14 0.65
C ILE A 42 1.10 -12.65 2.07
N GLU A 43 1.41 -11.39 2.37
CA GLU A 43 1.27 -10.81 3.70
C GLU A 43 0.92 -9.32 3.60
N THR A 44 -0.11 -8.90 4.35
CA THR A 44 -0.61 -7.53 4.43
C THR A 44 -0.99 -7.19 5.87
N GLU A 45 -0.90 -5.91 6.23
CA GLU A 45 -1.39 -5.37 7.51
C GLU A 45 -2.34 -4.20 7.23
N ALA A 46 -3.49 -4.17 7.90
CA ALA A 46 -4.40 -3.04 7.86
C ALA A 46 -4.05 -2.07 8.99
N TYR A 47 -4.15 -0.77 8.71
CA TYR A 47 -3.93 0.30 9.67
C TYR A 47 -5.08 1.30 9.60
N TYR A 48 -5.66 1.64 10.76
CA TYR A 48 -6.66 2.68 10.91
C TYR A 48 -6.06 3.95 11.52
N LEU A 49 -6.71 5.10 11.28
CA LEU A 49 -6.26 6.40 11.81
C LEU A 49 -6.07 6.39 13.33
N ASP A 50 -6.99 5.76 14.07
CA ASP A 50 -7.00 5.77 15.54
C ASP A 50 -6.05 4.73 16.18
N GLU A 51 -5.39 3.90 15.36
CA GLU A 51 -4.45 2.90 15.86
C GLU A 51 -3.08 3.51 16.09
N ARG A 52 -2.52 3.34 17.29
CA ARG A 52 -1.18 3.84 17.64
C ARG A 52 -0.05 3.27 16.75
N GLY A 53 -0.29 2.14 16.09
CA GLY A 53 0.64 1.57 15.12
C GLY A 53 0.64 2.29 13.76
N SER A 54 -0.42 3.05 13.46
CA SER A 54 -0.54 3.80 12.21
C SER A 54 0.26 5.09 12.25
N HIS A 55 0.98 5.38 11.17
CA HIS A 55 1.60 6.69 10.99
C HIS A 55 0.59 7.84 10.95
N ALA A 56 -0.65 7.56 10.53
CA ALA A 56 -1.70 8.57 10.49
C ALA A 56 -2.14 9.03 11.89
N SER A 57 -2.03 8.16 12.91
CA SER A 57 -2.40 8.49 14.30
C SER A 57 -1.53 9.60 14.90
N LEU A 58 -0.38 9.88 14.29
CA LEU A 58 0.53 10.97 14.66
C LEU A 58 0.14 12.30 14.00
N GLY A 59 -1.03 12.36 13.37
CA GLY A 59 -1.56 13.53 12.69
C GLY A 59 -0.98 13.77 11.30
N TYR A 60 -1.66 14.65 10.58
CA TYR A 60 -1.27 15.10 9.25
C TYR A 60 0.10 15.81 9.29
N THR A 61 0.93 15.48 8.31
CA THR A 61 2.12 16.25 7.94
C THR A 61 2.28 16.12 6.42
N GLU A 62 3.03 17.03 5.79
CA GLU A 62 3.27 16.95 4.36
C GLU A 62 3.90 15.61 3.93
N LYS A 63 4.77 15.04 4.80
CA LYS A 63 5.37 13.72 4.58
C LYS A 63 4.38 12.56 4.65
N ARG A 64 3.24 12.73 5.32
CA ARG A 64 2.20 11.71 5.49
C ARG A 64 0.96 11.98 4.66
N ARG A 65 0.93 13.04 3.84
CA ARG A 65 -0.26 13.48 3.10
C ARG A 65 -0.91 12.36 2.31
N ALA A 66 -0.11 11.43 1.77
CA ALA A 66 -0.58 10.30 0.97
C ALA A 66 -1.57 9.38 1.72
N LEU A 67 -1.46 9.26 3.04
CA LEU A 67 -2.41 8.52 3.87
C LEU A 67 -3.79 9.19 3.96
N PHE A 68 -3.86 10.49 3.67
CA PHE A 68 -5.08 11.32 3.71
C PHE A 68 -5.59 11.65 2.29
N MET A 69 -4.95 11.11 1.25
CA MET A 69 -5.34 11.27 -0.15
C MET A 69 -6.35 10.17 -0.57
N PRO A 70 -7.04 10.32 -1.71
CA PRO A 70 -8.01 9.34 -2.19
C PRO A 70 -7.47 7.90 -2.18
N ALA A 71 -8.36 6.93 -1.94
CA ALA A 71 -7.98 5.52 -1.83
C ALA A 71 -7.22 5.02 -3.07
N GLY A 72 -6.24 4.15 -2.84
CA GLY A 72 -5.31 3.70 -3.87
C GLY A 72 -4.05 4.57 -3.99
N THR A 73 -3.92 5.64 -3.21
CA THR A 73 -2.71 6.47 -3.20
C THR A 73 -1.59 5.74 -2.47
N ILE A 74 -0.42 5.66 -3.10
CA ILE A 74 0.76 5.01 -2.52
C ILE A 74 1.41 5.94 -1.48
N TYR A 75 1.63 5.40 -0.28
CA TYR A 75 2.46 6.00 0.76
C TYR A 75 3.69 5.13 1.01
N MET A 76 4.86 5.64 0.63
CA MET A 76 6.14 4.98 0.88
C MET A 76 6.98 5.81 1.85
N TYR A 77 7.66 5.13 2.76
CA TYR A 77 8.59 5.75 3.69
C TYR A 77 9.66 4.77 4.12
N TYR A 78 10.78 5.30 4.61
CA TYR A 78 11.85 4.51 5.19
C TYR A 78 11.64 4.35 6.69
N ALA A 79 11.48 3.11 7.16
CA ALA A 79 11.23 2.77 8.56
C ALA A 79 12.39 1.93 9.10
N ARG A 80 13.05 2.38 10.18
CA ARG A 80 14.07 1.68 11.01
C ARG A 80 14.48 0.25 10.58
N GLY A 81 15.06 0.08 9.38
CA GLY A 81 15.41 -1.24 8.82
C GLY A 81 14.99 -1.52 7.37
N GLY A 82 14.14 -0.71 6.73
CA GLY A 82 13.79 -0.90 5.31
C GLY A 82 12.68 0.02 4.77
N ASP A 83 12.40 -0.13 3.48
CA ASP A 83 11.30 0.56 2.80
C ASP A 83 9.95 -0.05 3.16
N SER A 84 8.97 0.79 3.43
CA SER A 84 7.57 0.39 3.64
C SER A 84 6.70 0.87 2.48
N LEU A 85 5.79 0.01 2.02
CA LEU A 85 4.85 0.30 0.93
C LEU A 85 3.41 0.18 1.44
N ASN A 86 2.76 1.33 1.60
CA ASN A 86 1.38 1.42 2.02
C ASN A 86 0.51 1.94 0.88
N ILE A 87 -0.78 1.64 0.94
CA ILE A 87 -1.79 2.12 0.01
C ILE A 87 -2.96 2.67 0.83
N SER A 88 -3.36 3.91 0.59
CA SER A 88 -4.52 4.51 1.26
C SER A 88 -5.81 3.76 0.90
N THR A 89 -6.75 3.73 1.83
CA THR A 89 -8.04 3.05 1.68
C THR A 89 -9.20 3.99 2.01
N GLN A 90 -10.43 3.48 2.14
CA GLN A 90 -11.55 4.30 2.52
C GLN A 90 -11.36 4.89 3.93
N GLY A 91 -11.53 6.21 4.04
CA GLY A 91 -11.37 6.96 5.28
C GLY A 91 -9.98 7.58 5.39
N GLU A 92 -9.93 8.84 5.82
CA GLU A 92 -8.68 9.56 6.02
C GLU A 92 -7.75 8.82 6.99
N GLY A 93 -6.49 8.64 6.61
CA GLY A 93 -5.47 8.00 7.45
C GLY A 93 -5.50 6.47 7.45
N ASN A 94 -6.54 5.85 6.88
CA ASN A 94 -6.64 4.40 6.79
C ASN A 94 -5.81 3.86 5.61
N ALA A 95 -5.06 2.79 5.83
CA ALA A 95 -4.18 2.22 4.81
C ALA A 95 -3.95 0.73 4.99
N VAL A 96 -3.36 0.12 3.96
CA VAL A 96 -2.82 -1.23 4.01
C VAL A 96 -1.34 -1.22 3.68
N LEU A 97 -0.52 -1.88 4.50
CA LEU A 97 0.88 -2.18 4.25
C LEU A 97 1.01 -3.51 3.51
N ILE A 98 1.84 -3.56 2.48
CA ILE A 98 2.32 -4.82 1.89
C ILE A 98 3.58 -5.24 2.63
N LYS A 99 3.51 -6.36 3.36
CA LYS A 99 4.58 -6.87 4.23
C LYS A 99 5.52 -7.82 3.50
N ALA A 100 4.97 -8.70 2.66
CA ALA A 100 5.73 -9.68 1.92
C ALA A 100 5.05 -10.08 0.61
N ALA A 101 5.88 -10.47 -0.36
CA ALA A 101 5.43 -11.02 -1.63
C ALA A 101 6.37 -12.16 -2.07
N PHE A 102 5.81 -13.15 -2.75
CA PHE A 102 6.52 -14.27 -3.35
C PHE A 102 6.80 -13.98 -4.84
N PRO A 103 8.08 -13.89 -5.27
CA PRO A 103 8.45 -13.68 -6.67
C PRO A 103 7.95 -14.77 -7.62
#